data_AF-A0A2D4EWT0-F1
#
_entry.id   AF-A0A2D4EWT0-F1
#
_cell.length_a   1.000
_cell.length_b   1.000
_cell.length_c   1.000
_cell.angle_alpha   90.00
_cell.angle_beta   90.00
_cell.angle_gamma   90.00
#
_symmetry.space_group_name_H-M   'P 1'
#
loop_
_entity.id
_entity.type
_entity.pdbx_description
1 polymer ?
#
loop_
_entity_poly.entity_id
_entity_poly.type
_entity_poly.pdbx_seq_one_letter_code
_entity_poly.pdbx_strand_id
1 'polypeptide(L)'
;KSRRWIFNPQILKEKDFVEKIKKEMELFLKKNTVEQTSLQNIWDTAKAVLRVLATAYTVKRNKERWQNQNKLQEEIYLFYLFYLNKFICRPIPKGLWVAHNS
;
A
#
# COMPACT_ATOMS: atom_id res chain seq x y z
N LYS A 1 -22.20 15.34 -9.84
CA LYS A 1 -22.48 14.21 -8.91
C LYS A 1 -21.39 14.17 -7.84
N SER A 2 -21.72 14.38 -6.57
CA SER A 2 -20.75 14.25 -5.47
C SER A 2 -20.36 12.78 -5.29
N ARG A 3 -19.05 12.47 -5.34
CA ARG A 3 -18.55 11.11 -5.04
C ARG A 3 -18.71 10.90 -3.54
N ARG A 4 -19.75 10.13 -3.15
CA ARG A 4 -19.95 9.69 -1.76
C ARG A 4 -18.68 8.95 -1.31
N TRP A 5 -18.04 9.46 -0.27
CA TRP A 5 -16.91 8.76 0.34
C TRP A 5 -17.39 7.45 0.96
N ILE A 6 -16.70 6.35 0.67
CA ILE A 6 -17.02 5.02 1.17
C ILE A 6 -15.86 4.57 2.05
N PHE A 7 -16.17 4.31 3.33
CA PHE A 7 -15.21 3.74 4.27
C PHE A 7 -14.93 2.29 3.90
N ASN A 8 -13.66 1.89 3.90
CA ASN A 8 -13.28 0.49 3.69
C ASN A 8 -13.33 -0.26 5.03
N PRO A 9 -14.32 -1.15 5.29
CA PRO A 9 -14.44 -1.82 6.58
C PRO A 9 -13.29 -2.80 6.85
N GLN A 10 -12.53 -3.23 5.84
CA GLN A 10 -11.43 -4.19 6.04
C GLN A 10 -10.29 -3.62 6.89
N ILE A 11 -10.09 -2.30 6.90
CA ILE A 11 -9.03 -1.69 7.72
C ILE A 11 -9.32 -1.78 9.22
N LEU A 12 -10.59 -2.02 9.62
CA LEU A 12 -10.96 -2.25 11.02
C LEU A 12 -10.44 -3.57 11.57
N LYS A 13 -10.03 -4.50 10.70
CA LYS A 13 -9.40 -5.77 11.12
C LYS A 13 -7.92 -5.60 11.46
N GLU A 14 -7.32 -4.47 11.05
CA GLU A 14 -5.90 -4.19 11.26
C GLU A 14 -5.72 -3.59 12.67
N LYS A 15 -5.02 -4.32 13.55
CA LYS A 15 -4.84 -3.93 14.97
C LYS A 15 -4.21 -2.55 15.11
N ASP A 16 -3.17 -2.27 14.33
CA ASP A 16 -2.45 -1.00 14.33
C ASP A 16 -3.36 0.19 14.02
N PHE A 17 -4.32 0.01 13.11
CA PHE A 17 -5.28 1.04 12.77
C PHE A 17 -6.26 1.31 13.92
N VAL A 18 -6.79 0.25 14.53
CA VAL A 18 -7.73 0.34 15.64
C VAL A 18 -7.09 1.01 16.86
N GLU A 19 -5.87 0.61 17.20
CA GLU A 19 -5.12 1.20 18.31
C GLU A 19 -4.82 2.68 18.07
N LYS A 20 -4.41 3.04 16.84
CA LYS A 20 -4.18 4.44 16.47
C LYS A 20 -5.44 5.27 16.60
N ILE A 21 -6.57 4.81 16.04
CA ILE A 21 -7.84 5.54 16.15
C ILE A 21 -8.25 5.70 17.61
N LYS A 22 -8.15 4.64 18.41
CA LYS A 22 -8.52 4.69 19.83
C LYS A 22 -7.73 5.77 20.56
N LYS A 23 -6.41 5.79 20.39
CA LYS A 23 -5.53 6.80 21.00
C LYS A 23 -5.88 8.22 20.55
N GLU A 24 -6.07 8.45 19.25
CA GLU A 24 -6.42 9.77 18.71
C GLU A 24 -7.81 10.23 19.17
N MET A 25 -8.79 9.33 19.25
CA MET A 25 -10.13 9.64 19.73
C MET A 25 -10.16 9.94 21.23
N GLU A 26 -9.41 9.20 22.05
CA GLU A 26 -9.26 9.48 23.48
C GLU A 26 -8.66 10.88 23.70
N LEU A 27 -7.62 11.23 22.93
CA LEU A 27 -7.01 12.57 22.95
C LEU A 27 -7.99 13.65 22.48
N PHE A 28 -8.75 13.38 21.42
CA PHE A 28 -9.76 14.31 20.91
C PHE A 28 -10.83 14.59 21.96
N LEU A 29 -11.43 13.55 22.55
CA LEU A 29 -12.46 13.69 23.57
C LEU A 29 -11.91 14.43 24.79
N LYS A 30 -10.74 14.04 25.32
CA LYS A 30 -10.12 14.71 26.47
C LYS A 30 -9.96 16.22 26.28
N LYS A 31 -9.65 16.67 25.06
CA LYS A 31 -9.47 18.10 24.73
C LYS A 31 -10.77 18.86 24.49
N ASN A 32 -11.81 18.20 23.98
CA ASN A 32 -13.02 18.85 23.49
C ASN A 32 -14.24 18.65 24.40
N THR A 33 -14.13 17.89 25.49
CA THR A 33 -15.21 17.72 26.48
C THR A 33 -15.29 18.92 27.45
N VAL A 34 -15.27 20.14 26.91
CA VAL A 34 -15.47 21.38 27.68
C VAL A 34 -16.96 21.72 27.64
N GLU A 35 -17.55 22.08 28.78
CA GLU A 35 -19.00 22.31 28.97
C GLU A 35 -19.64 23.28 27.96
N GLN A 36 -18.85 24.13 27.29
CA GLN A 36 -19.33 25.11 26.31
C GLN A 36 -19.51 24.57 24.88
N THR A 37 -19.05 23.35 24.57
CA THR A 37 -19.14 22.80 23.21
C THR A 37 -20.39 21.95 23.05
N SER A 38 -21.19 22.23 22.02
CA SER A 38 -22.39 21.42 21.74
C SER A 38 -22.01 19.98 21.39
N LEU A 39 -22.80 19.01 21.90
CA LEU A 39 -22.60 17.59 21.62
C LEU A 39 -22.59 17.29 20.11
N GLN A 40 -23.43 17.99 19.36
CA GLN A 40 -23.51 17.88 17.91
C GLN A 40 -22.19 18.26 17.24
N ASN A 41 -21.57 19.37 17.66
CA ASN A 41 -20.28 19.81 17.13
C ASN A 41 -19.18 18.80 17.45
N ILE A 42 -19.15 18.29 18.70
CA ILE A 42 -18.19 17.24 19.10
C ILE A 42 -18.33 16.01 18.20
N TRP A 43 -19.57 15.55 17.95
CA TRP A 43 -19.83 14.38 17.11
C TRP A 43 -19.45 14.61 15.65
N ASP A 44 -19.80 15.77 15.08
CA ASP A 44 -19.46 16.12 13.70
C ASP A 44 -17.95 16.23 13.48
N THR A 45 -17.24 16.84 14.42
CA THR A 45 -15.77 16.92 14.39
C THR A 45 -15.14 15.54 14.60
N ALA A 46 -15.64 14.71 15.53
CA ALA A 46 -15.13 13.35 15.72
C ALA A 46 -15.24 12.53 14.43
N LYS A 47 -16.38 12.60 13.73
CA LYS A 47 -16.57 11.96 12.42
C LYS A 47 -15.57 12.48 11.38
N ALA A 48 -15.32 13.78 11.35
CA ALA A 48 -14.34 14.37 10.42
C ALA A 48 -12.92 13.87 10.71
N VAL A 49 -12.50 13.85 11.98
CA VAL A 49 -11.19 13.33 12.42
C VAL A 49 -11.04 11.86 12.04
N LEU A 50 -12.05 11.02 12.32
CA LEU A 50 -12.05 9.61 11.95
C LEU A 50 -11.88 9.40 10.44
N ARG A 51 -12.57 10.19 9.60
CA ARG A 51 -12.44 10.12 8.14
C ARG A 51 -11.03 10.48 7.68
N VAL A 52 -10.44 11.53 8.25
CA VAL A 52 -9.07 11.96 7.93
C VAL A 52 -8.07 10.87 8.31
N LEU A 53 -8.18 10.31 9.52
CA LEU A 53 -7.31 9.24 10.00
C LEU A 53 -7.41 7.98 9.12
N ALA A 54 -8.62 7.55 8.78
CA ALA A 54 -8.87 6.43 7.89
C ALA A 54 -8.28 6.62 6.49
N THR A 55 -8.44 7.83 5.94
CA THR A 55 -7.94 8.18 4.61
C THR A 55 -6.41 8.20 4.60
N ALA A 56 -5.79 8.86 5.58
CA ALA A 56 -4.33 8.92 5.71
C ALA A 56 -3.71 7.52 5.88
N TYR A 57 -4.33 6.66 6.69
CA TYR A 57 -3.90 5.27 6.87
C TYR A 57 -3.97 4.49 5.55
N THR A 58 -5.09 4.61 4.83
CA THR A 58 -5.29 3.91 3.55
C THR A 58 -4.29 4.38 2.49
N VAL A 59 -4.02 5.68 2.41
CA VAL A 59 -3.02 6.24 1.48
C VAL A 59 -1.63 5.69 1.78
N LYS A 60 -1.22 5.68 3.06
CA LYS A 60 0.06 5.09 3.48
C LYS A 60 0.15 3.62 3.06
N ARG A 61 -0.86 2.83 3.39
CA ARG A 61 -0.92 1.39 3.06
C ARG A 61 -0.85 1.14 1.55
N ASN A 62 -1.53 1.95 0.75
CA ASN A 62 -1.52 1.82 -0.70
C ASN A 62 -0.14 2.14 -1.29
N LYS A 63 0.58 3.13 -0.74
CA LYS A 63 1.95 3.44 -1.14
C LYS A 63 2.89 2.27 -0.85
N GLU A 64 2.82 1.69 0.34
CA GLU A 64 3.64 0.51 0.71
C GLU A 64 3.34 -0.69 -0.17
N ARG A 65 2.05 -0.95 -0.45
CA ARG A 65 1.65 -2.03 -1.37
C ARG A 65 2.23 -1.84 -2.77
N TRP A 66 2.15 -0.63 -3.31
CA TRP A 66 2.69 -0.31 -4.63
C TRP A 66 4.22 -0.48 -4.68
N GLN A 67 4.93 -0.03 -3.64
CA GLN A 67 6.38 -0.23 -3.53
C GLN A 67 6.76 -1.71 -3.51
N ASN A 68 6.04 -2.53 -2.72
CA ASN A 68 6.29 -3.96 -2.66
C ASN A 68 6.00 -4.65 -4.00
N GLN A 69 4.94 -4.24 -4.70
CA GLN A 69 4.61 -4.78 -6.02
C GLN A 69 5.70 -4.48 -7.05
N ASN A 70 6.20 -3.25 -7.11
CA ASN A 70 7.27 -2.89 -8.03
C ASN A 70 8.55 -3.68 -7.73
N LYS A 71 8.92 -3.82 -6.45
CA LYS A 71 10.09 -4.60 -6.05
C LYS A 71 9.98 -6.06 -6.50
N LEU A 72 8.82 -6.68 -6.30
CA LEU A 72 8.57 -8.05 -6.77
C LEU A 72 8.65 -8.15 -8.30
N GLN A 73 8.14 -7.16 -9.04
CA GLN A 73 8.24 -7.13 -10.50
C GLN A 73 9.70 -7.03 -10.96
N GLU A 74 10.51 -6.20 -10.31
CA GLU A 74 11.95 -6.07 -10.58
C GLU A 74 12.67 -7.39 -10.30
N GLU A 75 12.41 -8.05 -9.17
CA GLU A 75 13.00 -9.35 -8.83
C GLU A 75 12.66 -10.43 -9.87
N ILE A 76 11.39 -10.49 -10.31
CA ILE A 76 10.94 -11.40 -11.36
C ILE A 76 11.68 -11.11 -12.68
N TYR A 77 11.78 -9.83 -13.07
CA TYR A 77 12.45 -9.43 -14.30
C TYR A 77 13.94 -9.80 -14.28
N LEU A 78 14.64 -9.52 -13.17
CA LEU A 78 16.04 -9.90 -12.99
C LEU A 78 16.24 -11.42 -13.03
N PHE A 79 15.34 -12.18 -12.42
CA PHE A 79 15.36 -13.64 -12.49
C PHE A 79 15.22 -14.15 -13.93
N TYR A 80 14.27 -13.60 -14.71
CA TYR A 80 14.11 -13.94 -16.12
C TYR A 80 15.36 -13.60 -16.94
N LEU A 81 15.95 -12.42 -16.74
CA LEU A 81 17.20 -12.03 -17.43
C LEU A 81 18.35 -12.96 -17.08
N PHE A 82 18.49 -13.35 -15.82
CA PHE A 82 19.51 -14.32 -15.38
C PHE A 82 19.29 -15.68 -16.06
N TYR A 83 18.05 -16.17 -16.09
CA TYR A 83 17.72 -17.44 -16.74
C TYR A 83 18.04 -17.42 -18.24
N LEU A 84 17.61 -16.37 -18.96
CA LEU A 84 17.91 -16.19 -20.38
C LEU A 84 19.42 -16.19 -20.66
N ASN A 85 20.18 -15.39 -19.91
CA ASN A 85 21.63 -15.29 -20.09
C ASN A 85 22.35 -16.60 -19.79
N LYS A 86 21.93 -17.34 -18.76
CA LYS A 86 22.63 -18.54 -18.30
C LYS A 86 22.27 -19.80 -19.08
N PHE A 87 21.03 -19.92 -19.54
CA PHE A 87 20.52 -21.17 -20.10
C PHE A 87 20.17 -21.10 -21.59
N ILE A 88 19.77 -19.94 -22.12
CA ILE A 88 19.34 -19.82 -23.52
C ILE A 88 20.43 -19.17 -24.38
N CYS A 89 21.07 -18.10 -23.92
CA CYS A 89 22.16 -17.44 -24.64
C CYS A 89 23.52 -18.11 -24.34
N ARG A 90 23.70 -19.40 -24.66
CA ARG A 90 25.06 -19.97 -24.74
C ARG A 90 25.71 -19.53 -26.05
N PRO A 91 26.94 -19.00 -26.06
CA PRO A 91 27.64 -18.74 -27.31
C PRO A 91 27.81 -20.07 -28.06
N ILE A 92 27.32 -20.13 -29.30
CA ILE A 92 27.55 -21.27 -30.20
C ILE A 92 29.08 -21.42 -30.32
N PRO A 93 29.66 -22.59 -30.02
CA PRO A 93 31.09 -22.80 -30.16
C PRO A 93 31.50 -22.52 -31.61
N LYS A 94 32.47 -21.64 -31.82
CA LYS A 94 32.95 -21.18 -33.14
C LYS A 94 33.51 -22.31 -34.04
N GLY A 95 33.52 -23.56 -33.56
CA GLY A 95 33.99 -24.74 -34.30
C GLY A 95 32.90 -25.57 -35.00
N LEU A 96 31.61 -25.19 -34.92
CA LEU A 96 30.50 -25.98 -35.50
C LEU A 96 30.03 -25.46 -36.88
N TRP A 97 30.94 -24.87 -37.68
CA TRP A 97 30.64 -24.37 -39.05
C TRP A 97 31.54 -25.00 -40.14
N VAL A 98 32.10 -26.19 -39.89
CA VAL A 98 32.87 -26.92 -40.91
C VAL A 98 32.27 -28.31 -41.10
N ALA A 99 31.18 -28.40 -41.84
CA ALA A 99 30.74 -29.62 -42.55
C ALA A 99 29.42 -29.32 -43.29
N HIS A 100 29.53 -28.78 -44.49
CA HIS A 100 28.64 -29.06 -45.64
C HIS A 100 29.02 -28.09 -46.74
N ASN A 101 30.01 -28.49 -47.54
CA ASN A 101 30.27 -28.08 -48.93
C ASN A 101 31.64 -28.69 -49.31
N SER A 102 31.64 -30.01 -49.51
CA SER A 102 32.68 -30.76 -50.20
C SER A 102 31.99 -31.81 -51.05
#